data_AF-A0A9E3Q0A5-F1
#
_entry.id   AF-A0A9E3Q0A5-F1
#
_cell.length_a   1.000
_cell.length_b   1.000
_cell.length_c   1.000
_cell.angle_alpha   90.00
_cell.angle_beta   90.00
_cell.angle_gamma   90.00
#
_symmetry.space_group_name_H-M   'P 1'
#
loop_
_entity.id
_entity.type
_entity.pdbx_description
1 polymer ?
#
loop_
_entity_poly.entity_id
_entity_poly.type
_entity_poly.pdbx_seq_one_letter_code
_entity_poly.pdbx_strand_id
1 'polypeptide(L)'
;MGIVKALALAGLSATALAMAGCVEEGGYGPPRTAGSSPVDSPPPAPTPPVARAPVPARVPAPAPAPTPYAAQRPAPVPPPPWQASEENYYWIDAADGTLDAIGDAPPDIVFPFNGAEAWGWLLRTGHAVYAENAPDGSIRTYFFEPYASEPFLVQEAQLSFGYRGGRMAVAYDAGGAVLSPRESELNRGLAMDLLRRGRAIRLAAQDDRQWDAIDAGWWAWQLRSFIDLRLRWDGGRTRHPGWRAWRARPDAQRWRGALAGERDARAISGERFRRWREGGYRGPPPRV
;
A
#
# COMPACT_ATOMS: atom_id res chain seq x y z
N MET A 1 1.94 55.01 14.90
CA MET A 1 1.88 54.06 16.03
C MET A 1 2.18 52.67 15.48
N GLY A 2 3.05 51.89 16.12
CA GLY A 2 3.39 50.54 15.70
C GLY A 2 3.05 49.52 16.79
N ILE A 3 2.71 48.29 16.39
CA ILE A 3 2.51 47.16 17.30
C ILE A 3 3.39 46.02 16.76
N VAL A 4 4.47 45.72 17.48
CA VAL A 4 5.35 44.59 17.17
C VAL A 4 4.79 43.36 17.87
N LYS A 5 4.47 42.29 17.12
CA LYS A 5 4.21 40.96 17.71
C LYS A 5 5.54 40.23 17.86
N ALA A 6 5.85 39.80 19.08
CA ALA A 6 7.08 39.09 19.40
C ALA A 6 7.01 37.61 18.98
N LEU A 7 8.15 37.04 18.60
CA LEU A 7 8.35 35.59 18.55
C LEU A 7 8.48 35.05 19.98
N ALA A 8 8.04 33.81 20.19
CA ALA A 8 8.40 33.00 21.35
C ALA A 8 8.96 31.66 20.85
N LEU A 9 10.28 31.53 20.83
CA LEU A 9 10.92 30.21 20.75
C LEU A 9 10.94 29.60 22.15
N ALA A 10 10.51 28.35 22.28
CA ALA A 10 10.72 27.53 23.46
C ALA A 10 11.24 26.15 23.01
N GLY A 11 12.55 25.95 23.11
CA GLY A 11 13.18 24.63 22.96
C GLY A 11 13.42 24.00 24.33
N LEU A 12 13.43 22.67 24.39
CA LEU A 12 13.85 21.90 25.56
C LEU A 12 14.55 20.62 25.09
N SER A 13 15.58 20.21 25.82
CA SER A 13 16.59 19.24 25.39
C SER A 13 16.75 18.08 26.39
N ALA A 14 17.30 16.96 25.91
CA ALA A 14 17.76 15.81 26.71
C ALA A 14 16.61 15.01 27.38
N THR A 15 16.80 13.77 27.88
CA THR A 15 18.04 13.07 28.30
C THR A 15 17.98 11.57 27.95
N ALA A 16 19.14 10.89 27.99
CA ALA A 16 19.30 9.46 27.69
C ALA A 16 19.43 8.57 28.96
N LEU A 17 19.88 7.32 28.76
CA LEU A 17 20.18 6.19 29.68
C LEU A 17 19.10 5.09 29.80
N ALA A 18 19.42 3.83 30.14
CA ALA A 18 20.58 2.92 29.85
C ALA A 18 20.38 1.56 30.57
N MET A 19 21.13 0.51 30.14
CA MET A 19 21.36 -0.77 30.86
C MET A 19 20.12 -1.68 31.07
N ALA A 20 20.21 -2.93 31.55
CA ALA A 20 21.07 -4.10 31.27
C ALA A 20 20.45 -5.34 31.99
N GLY A 21 20.80 -6.59 31.65
CA GLY A 21 20.31 -7.76 32.41
C GLY A 21 20.79 -9.14 31.94
N CYS A 22 21.33 -9.93 32.88
CA CYS A 22 21.94 -11.28 32.70
C CYS A 22 21.68 -12.12 33.99
N VAL A 23 22.01 -13.42 34.12
CA VAL A 23 22.73 -14.34 33.21
C VAL A 23 21.88 -15.56 32.74
N GLU A 24 21.88 -16.81 33.24
CA GLU A 24 22.62 -17.56 34.27
C GLU A 24 22.64 -19.07 33.90
N GLU A 25 23.58 -19.85 34.46
CA GLU A 25 23.84 -21.27 34.10
C GLU A 25 23.60 -22.24 35.28
N GLY A 26 23.56 -23.56 34.99
CA GLY A 26 23.69 -24.65 35.97
C GLY A 26 22.62 -25.75 35.85
N GLY A 27 22.87 -27.03 36.16
CA GLY A 27 24.09 -27.71 36.63
C GLY A 27 23.99 -29.24 36.43
N TYR A 28 24.98 -30.03 36.90
CA TYR A 28 25.22 -31.41 36.41
C TYR A 28 25.23 -32.53 37.48
N GLY A 29 24.68 -33.72 37.13
CA GLY A 29 24.91 -35.03 37.80
C GLY A 29 24.19 -35.29 39.15
N PRO A 30 24.42 -36.44 39.84
CA PRO A 30 25.13 -37.67 39.45
C PRO A 30 24.27 -38.98 39.62
N PRO A 31 24.76 -40.19 39.25
CA PRO A 31 23.97 -41.45 39.30
C PRO A 31 24.08 -42.25 40.62
N ARG A 32 23.30 -43.34 40.75
CA ARG A 32 23.40 -44.36 41.83
C ARG A 32 23.29 -45.80 41.30
N THR A 33 23.89 -46.74 42.03
CA THR A 33 24.08 -48.17 41.67
C THR A 33 23.99 -49.09 42.89
N ALA A 34 23.73 -50.39 42.64
CA ALA A 34 23.71 -51.51 43.59
C ALA A 34 22.62 -51.48 44.70
N GLY A 35 22.15 -52.62 45.23
CA GLY A 35 22.39 -54.03 44.86
C GLY A 35 22.12 -54.97 46.04
N SER A 36 21.86 -56.27 45.82
CA SER A 36 21.97 -57.32 46.86
C SER A 36 21.80 -58.76 46.32
N SER A 37 22.52 -59.70 46.96
CA SER A 37 22.42 -61.17 46.92
C SER A 37 22.85 -61.66 48.33
N PRO A 38 22.99 -62.97 48.67
CA PRO A 38 22.65 -64.23 47.98
C PRO A 38 21.79 -65.18 48.87
N VAL A 39 21.79 -66.50 48.60
CA VAL A 39 22.14 -67.61 49.55
C VAL A 39 22.00 -68.98 48.81
N ASP A 40 22.83 -69.95 49.19
CA ASP A 40 23.10 -71.21 48.48
C ASP A 40 22.09 -72.37 48.67
N SER A 41 22.22 -73.39 47.80
CA SER A 41 21.97 -74.81 48.13
C SER A 41 22.79 -75.75 47.20
N PRO A 42 23.38 -76.85 47.72
CA PRO A 42 24.32 -77.70 46.97
C PRO A 42 23.64 -78.75 46.05
N PRO A 43 24.38 -79.36 45.09
CA PRO A 43 23.80 -80.10 43.97
C PRO A 43 23.67 -81.62 44.17
N PRO A 44 22.65 -82.28 43.56
CA PRO A 44 22.62 -83.73 43.35
C PRO A 44 23.45 -84.18 42.12
N ALA A 45 23.70 -85.49 42.01
CA ALA A 45 24.61 -86.12 41.07
C ALA A 45 24.15 -86.11 39.59
N PRO A 46 25.07 -86.21 38.60
CA PRO A 46 24.74 -86.14 37.18
C PRO A 46 24.08 -87.42 36.64
N THR A 47 22.89 -87.27 36.05
CA THR A 47 22.28 -88.28 35.17
C THR A 47 22.93 -88.29 33.77
N PRO A 48 23.02 -89.45 33.09
CA PRO A 48 23.64 -89.57 31.78
C PRO A 48 22.87 -88.81 30.67
N PRO A 49 23.54 -88.41 29.57
CA PRO A 49 22.94 -87.58 28.52
C PRO A 49 21.92 -88.37 27.68
N VAL A 50 20.66 -87.98 27.76
CA VAL A 50 19.64 -88.40 26.79
C VAL A 50 19.94 -87.75 25.45
N ALA A 51 20.13 -88.57 24.41
CA ALA A 51 20.36 -88.09 23.05
C ALA A 51 19.16 -87.27 22.56
N ARG A 52 19.40 -85.98 22.26
CA ARG A 52 18.35 -85.11 21.72
C ARG A 52 18.04 -85.52 20.28
N ALA A 53 16.78 -85.86 20.02
CA ALA A 53 16.30 -86.00 18.65
C ALA A 53 16.51 -84.69 17.87
N PRO A 54 16.82 -84.75 16.56
CA PRO A 54 17.07 -83.54 15.77
C PRO A 54 15.81 -82.66 15.72
N VAL A 55 15.97 -81.39 16.09
CA VAL A 55 14.91 -80.39 15.96
C VAL A 55 14.66 -80.16 14.47
N PRO A 56 13.43 -80.26 13.96
CA PRO A 56 13.16 -79.99 12.56
C PRO A 56 13.49 -78.53 12.22
N ALA A 57 14.29 -78.33 11.17
CA ALA A 57 14.64 -76.99 10.71
C ALA A 57 13.37 -76.21 10.32
N ARG A 58 13.23 -74.99 10.82
CA ARG A 58 12.14 -74.11 10.39
C ARG A 58 12.35 -73.76 8.91
N VAL A 59 11.39 -74.13 8.07
CA VAL A 59 11.31 -73.60 6.70
C VAL A 59 11.25 -72.07 6.79
N PRO A 60 12.14 -71.32 6.11
CA PRO A 60 12.06 -69.86 6.11
C PRO A 60 10.73 -69.44 5.46
N ALA A 61 10.04 -68.49 6.09
CA ALA A 61 8.84 -67.91 5.50
C ALA A 61 9.19 -67.26 4.15
N PRO A 62 8.32 -67.35 3.13
CA PRO A 62 8.56 -66.68 1.86
C PRO A 62 8.71 -65.17 2.09
N ALA A 63 9.69 -64.57 1.43
CA ALA A 63 9.91 -63.13 1.51
C ALA A 63 8.63 -62.38 1.08
N PRO A 64 8.26 -61.27 1.74
CA PRO A 64 7.09 -60.50 1.35
C PRO A 64 7.26 -60.02 -0.09
N ALA A 65 6.22 -60.23 -0.91
CA ALA A 65 6.23 -59.74 -2.29
C ALA A 65 6.45 -58.22 -2.30
N PRO A 66 7.26 -57.67 -3.24
CA PRO A 66 7.48 -56.25 -3.31
C PRO A 66 6.15 -55.53 -3.53
N THR A 67 5.80 -54.61 -2.63
CA THR A 67 4.63 -53.75 -2.82
C THR A 67 4.78 -53.03 -4.16
N PRO A 68 3.76 -53.04 -5.04
CA PRO A 68 3.85 -52.36 -6.32
C PRO A 68 4.13 -50.88 -6.07
N TYR A 69 5.16 -50.37 -6.74
CA TYR A 69 5.58 -48.97 -6.58
C TYR A 69 4.40 -48.07 -6.90
N ALA A 70 3.86 -47.41 -5.88
CA ALA A 70 2.67 -46.56 -6.04
C ALA A 70 3.01 -45.48 -7.07
N ALA A 71 2.37 -45.54 -8.23
CA ALA A 71 2.66 -44.64 -9.35
C ALA A 71 2.58 -43.21 -8.86
N GLN A 72 3.71 -42.50 -8.87
CA GLN A 72 3.80 -41.16 -8.28
C GLN A 72 2.75 -40.28 -8.96
N ARG A 73 1.76 -39.85 -8.18
CA ARG A 73 0.70 -38.97 -8.68
C ARG A 73 1.40 -37.72 -9.22
N PRO A 74 1.16 -37.30 -10.47
CA PRO A 74 1.82 -36.13 -11.04
C PRO A 74 1.69 -34.94 -10.08
N ALA A 75 2.83 -34.28 -9.81
CA ALA A 75 2.84 -33.14 -8.90
C ALA A 75 1.80 -32.10 -9.38
N PRO A 76 0.98 -31.52 -8.47
CA PRO A 76 0.01 -30.52 -8.86
C PRO A 76 0.69 -29.39 -9.63
N VAL A 77 0.22 -29.12 -10.84
CA VAL A 77 0.68 -27.98 -11.63
C VAL A 77 0.42 -26.72 -10.79
N PRO A 78 1.44 -25.88 -10.53
CA PRO A 78 1.21 -24.66 -9.75
C PRO A 78 0.17 -23.78 -10.44
N PRO A 79 -0.69 -23.07 -9.69
CA PRO A 79 -1.62 -22.14 -10.29
C PRO A 79 -0.87 -21.08 -11.10
N PRO A 80 -1.45 -20.56 -12.19
CA PRO A 80 -0.83 -19.46 -12.94
C PRO A 80 -0.54 -18.28 -11.99
N PRO A 81 0.55 -17.51 -12.23
CA PRO A 81 0.82 -16.32 -11.45
C PRO A 81 -0.39 -15.38 -11.53
N TRP A 82 -0.75 -14.76 -10.40
CA TRP A 82 -1.86 -13.81 -10.35
C TRP A 82 -1.61 -12.65 -11.33
N GLN A 83 -2.67 -12.25 -12.03
CA GLN A 83 -2.67 -11.14 -12.99
C GLN A 83 -3.90 -10.26 -12.74
N ALA A 84 -3.75 -8.95 -12.96
CA ALA A 84 -4.84 -8.00 -12.88
C ALA A 84 -5.68 -8.01 -14.16
N SER A 85 -7.00 -7.85 -14.01
CA SER A 85 -7.91 -7.63 -15.14
C SER A 85 -7.76 -6.19 -15.67
N GLU A 86 -8.13 -5.92 -16.92
CA GLU A 86 -8.06 -4.57 -17.50
C GLU A 86 -8.98 -3.60 -16.75
N GLU A 87 -10.16 -4.08 -16.35
CA GLU A 87 -11.16 -3.36 -15.54
C GLU A 87 -10.58 -2.85 -14.21
N ASN A 88 -9.53 -3.49 -13.68
CA ASN A 88 -8.87 -3.04 -12.45
C ASN A 88 -8.14 -1.70 -12.64
N TYR A 89 -7.89 -1.26 -13.88
CA TYR A 89 -7.23 0.02 -14.19
C TYR A 89 -8.19 1.20 -14.37
N TYR A 90 -9.52 1.00 -14.28
CA TYR A 90 -10.52 2.06 -14.42
C TYR A 90 -10.21 3.29 -13.56
N TRP A 91 -10.06 3.08 -12.24
CA TRP A 91 -9.95 4.17 -11.28
C TRP A 91 -8.67 4.98 -11.45
N ILE A 92 -7.53 4.32 -11.68
CA ILE A 92 -6.26 5.03 -11.86
C ILE A 92 -6.18 5.70 -13.24
N ASP A 93 -6.79 5.13 -14.28
CA ASP A 93 -6.89 5.83 -15.57
C ASP A 93 -7.79 7.07 -15.50
N ALA A 94 -8.88 7.01 -14.72
CA ALA A 94 -9.77 8.14 -14.51
C ALA A 94 -9.12 9.26 -13.68
N ALA A 95 -8.43 8.91 -12.59
CA ALA A 95 -7.69 9.86 -11.75
C ALA A 95 -6.52 10.50 -12.52
N ASP A 96 -5.75 9.69 -13.24
CA ASP A 96 -4.69 10.17 -14.13
C ASP A 96 -5.22 11.09 -15.22
N GLY A 97 -6.38 10.79 -15.80
CA GLY A 97 -7.01 11.66 -16.82
C GLY A 97 -7.38 13.02 -16.23
N THR A 98 -7.76 13.03 -14.96
CA THR A 98 -8.07 14.23 -14.19
C THR A 98 -6.81 15.05 -13.86
N LEU A 99 -5.67 14.41 -13.55
CA LEU A 99 -4.38 15.09 -13.42
C LEU A 99 -3.84 15.60 -14.76
N ASP A 100 -3.96 14.81 -15.84
CA ASP A 100 -3.64 15.24 -17.20
C ASP A 100 -4.49 16.46 -17.62
N ALA A 101 -5.71 16.59 -17.08
CA ALA A 101 -6.59 17.73 -17.30
C ALA A 101 -6.14 18.98 -16.53
N ILE A 102 -5.75 18.84 -15.26
CA ILE A 102 -5.25 19.93 -14.41
C ILE A 102 -3.87 20.44 -14.89
N GLY A 103 -2.99 19.53 -15.32
CA GLY A 103 -1.64 19.86 -15.78
C GLY A 103 -0.82 20.58 -14.71
N ASP A 104 -0.39 21.80 -15.02
CA ASP A 104 0.43 22.67 -14.15
C ASP A 104 -0.37 23.84 -13.54
N ALA A 105 -1.70 23.84 -13.70
CA ALA A 105 -2.56 24.92 -13.24
C ALA A 105 -2.65 24.98 -11.70
N PRO A 106 -2.71 26.19 -11.10
CA PRO A 106 -2.95 26.33 -9.67
C PRO A 106 -4.31 25.74 -9.24
N PRO A 107 -4.47 25.43 -7.94
CA PRO A 107 -5.78 25.17 -7.35
C PRO A 107 -6.76 26.31 -7.64
N ASP A 108 -8.05 25.99 -7.68
CA ASP A 108 -9.12 26.98 -7.74
C ASP A 108 -9.45 27.53 -6.35
N ILE A 109 -9.28 26.71 -5.31
CA ILE A 109 -9.61 27.04 -3.91
C ILE A 109 -8.51 26.57 -2.94
N VAL A 110 -8.39 27.27 -1.82
CA VAL A 110 -7.68 26.83 -0.60
C VAL A 110 -8.68 26.89 0.56
N PHE A 111 -8.64 25.91 1.46
CA PHE A 111 -9.54 25.85 2.61
C PHE A 111 -8.87 25.13 3.80
N PRO A 112 -9.25 25.46 5.05
CA PRO A 112 -8.72 24.80 6.23
C PRO A 112 -9.27 23.36 6.36
N PHE A 113 -8.38 22.39 6.57
CA PHE A 113 -8.76 21.01 6.83
C PHE A 113 -7.84 20.39 7.89
N ASN A 114 -8.41 19.84 8.96
CA ASN A 114 -7.69 19.06 9.97
C ASN A 114 -6.46 19.80 10.57
N GLY A 115 -6.52 21.11 10.74
CA GLY A 115 -5.44 21.93 11.32
C GLY A 115 -4.33 22.34 10.33
N ALA A 116 -4.48 22.05 9.04
CA ALA A 116 -3.61 22.52 7.96
C ALA A 116 -4.46 23.13 6.83
N GLU A 117 -3.81 23.64 5.79
CA GLU A 117 -4.48 23.96 4.52
C GLU A 117 -4.67 22.70 3.66
N ALA A 118 -5.74 22.72 2.88
CA ALA A 118 -5.99 21.82 1.76
C ALA A 118 -6.36 22.63 0.51
N TRP A 119 -6.13 22.06 -0.66
CA TRP A 119 -6.27 22.74 -1.95
C TRP A 119 -7.20 21.95 -2.87
N GLY A 120 -7.98 22.66 -3.69
CA GLY A 120 -8.98 22.05 -4.56
C GLY A 120 -8.93 22.53 -6.00
N TRP A 121 -9.10 21.59 -6.94
CA TRP A 121 -9.38 21.83 -8.34
C TRP A 121 -10.79 21.35 -8.65
N LEU A 122 -11.61 22.23 -9.21
CA LEU A 122 -13.01 22.00 -9.57
C LEU A 122 -13.13 22.06 -11.10
N LEU A 123 -13.28 20.89 -11.72
CA LEU A 123 -13.28 20.78 -13.18
C LEU A 123 -14.66 21.12 -13.75
N ARG A 124 -14.69 21.63 -14.99
CA ARG A 124 -15.93 21.95 -15.73
C ARG A 124 -16.83 20.74 -15.98
N THR A 125 -16.30 19.52 -15.83
CA THR A 125 -17.05 18.25 -15.87
C THR A 125 -17.71 17.90 -14.52
N GLY A 126 -17.66 18.78 -13.53
CA GLY A 126 -18.20 18.55 -12.17
C GLY A 126 -17.30 17.70 -11.27
N HIS A 127 -16.22 17.12 -11.82
CA HIS A 127 -15.21 16.40 -11.06
C HIS A 127 -14.46 17.34 -10.12
N ALA A 128 -13.98 16.80 -9.00
CA ALA A 128 -13.10 17.54 -8.09
C ALA A 128 -11.86 16.73 -7.73
N VAL A 129 -10.74 17.43 -7.58
CA VAL A 129 -9.52 16.91 -6.95
C VAL A 129 -9.25 17.74 -5.72
N TYR A 130 -9.02 17.10 -4.58
CA TYR A 130 -8.51 17.77 -3.38
C TYR A 130 -7.16 17.18 -2.98
N ALA A 131 -6.30 18.01 -2.41
CA ALA A 131 -5.02 17.58 -1.87
C ALA A 131 -4.73 18.21 -0.52
N GLU A 132 -3.93 17.51 0.28
CA GLU A 132 -3.44 17.95 1.60
C GLU A 132 -2.01 17.44 1.82
N ASN A 133 -1.30 18.01 2.79
CA ASN A 133 -0.06 17.43 3.29
C ASN A 133 -0.40 16.22 4.18
N ALA A 134 0.22 15.07 3.92
CA ALA A 134 0.24 13.95 4.84
C ALA A 134 1.29 14.17 5.96
N PRO A 135 1.18 13.48 7.12
CA PRO A 135 2.10 13.67 8.25
C PRO A 135 3.58 13.32 7.97
N ASP A 136 3.86 12.58 6.89
CA ASP A 136 5.21 12.24 6.40
C ASP A 136 5.80 13.31 5.46
N GLY A 137 5.06 14.39 5.19
CA GLY A 137 5.44 15.43 4.23
C GLY A 137 5.14 15.09 2.77
N SER A 138 4.54 13.93 2.49
CA SER A 138 4.03 13.62 1.14
C SER A 138 2.72 14.36 0.85
N ILE A 139 2.37 14.51 -0.43
CA ILE A 139 1.03 14.95 -0.82
C ILE A 139 0.10 13.73 -0.92
N ARG A 140 -1.06 13.85 -0.27
CA ARG A 140 -2.20 12.94 -0.41
C ARG A 140 -3.25 13.58 -1.30
N THR A 141 -3.71 12.86 -2.31
CA THR A 141 -4.59 13.39 -3.36
C THR A 141 -5.89 12.56 -3.46
N TYR A 142 -7.03 13.22 -3.49
CA TYR A 142 -8.36 12.63 -3.50
C TYR A 142 -9.12 13.02 -4.78
N PHE A 143 -9.70 12.05 -5.48
CA PHE A 143 -10.37 12.25 -6.76
C PHE A 143 -11.86 11.92 -6.67
N PHE A 144 -12.73 12.83 -7.11
CA PHE A 144 -14.19 12.73 -6.99
C PHE A 144 -14.88 12.79 -8.35
N GLU A 145 -15.83 11.87 -8.53
CA GLU A 145 -16.84 11.90 -9.59
C GLU A 145 -17.78 13.10 -9.36
N PRO A 146 -18.57 13.53 -10.37
CA PRO A 146 -19.46 14.67 -10.27
C PRO A 146 -20.45 14.50 -9.13
N TYR A 147 -20.55 15.52 -8.28
CA TYR A 147 -21.42 15.57 -7.09
C TYR A 147 -21.19 14.46 -6.04
N ALA A 148 -20.18 13.59 -6.20
CA ALA A 148 -19.92 12.51 -5.26
C ALA A 148 -19.48 13.03 -3.88
N SER A 149 -19.95 12.37 -2.82
CA SER A 149 -19.56 12.62 -1.42
C SER A 149 -18.35 11.80 -0.97
N GLU A 150 -17.95 10.79 -1.75
CA GLU A 150 -16.77 9.96 -1.52
C GLU A 150 -15.84 9.95 -2.74
N PRO A 151 -14.52 9.83 -2.54
CA PRO A 151 -13.57 9.74 -3.65
C PRO A 151 -13.71 8.40 -4.39
N PHE A 152 -13.58 8.43 -5.72
CA PHE A 152 -13.41 7.19 -6.49
C PHE A 152 -11.98 6.68 -6.43
N LEU A 153 -10.98 7.57 -6.22
CA LEU A 153 -9.59 7.19 -5.96
C LEU A 153 -8.95 8.09 -4.91
N VAL A 154 -8.09 7.52 -4.08
CA VAL A 154 -7.16 8.27 -3.23
C VAL A 154 -5.74 7.77 -3.49
N GLN A 155 -4.81 8.69 -3.70
CA GLN A 155 -3.38 8.46 -3.79
C GLN A 155 -2.70 8.99 -2.52
N GLU A 156 -1.80 8.20 -1.95
CA GLU A 156 -1.00 8.56 -0.78
C GLU A 156 0.39 7.97 -0.92
N ALA A 157 1.43 8.78 -0.73
CA ALA A 157 2.84 8.35 -0.79
C ALA A 157 3.14 7.36 -1.95
N GLN A 158 3.32 6.07 -1.62
CA GLN A 158 3.69 4.99 -2.55
C GLN A 158 2.51 4.07 -2.94
N LEU A 159 1.27 4.47 -2.67
CA LEU A 159 0.06 3.65 -2.90
C LEU A 159 -1.06 4.46 -3.56
N SER A 160 -2.02 3.77 -4.14
CA SER A 160 -3.31 4.33 -4.55
C SER A 160 -4.43 3.31 -4.33
N PHE A 161 -5.63 3.79 -4.06
CA PHE A 161 -6.79 2.97 -3.74
C PHE A 161 -8.00 3.43 -4.54
N GLY A 162 -8.58 2.53 -5.34
CA GLY A 162 -9.84 2.77 -6.05
C GLY A 162 -11.02 2.24 -5.24
N TYR A 163 -12.13 2.99 -5.24
CA TYR A 163 -13.31 2.73 -4.40
C TYR A 163 -14.59 2.54 -5.22
N ARG A 164 -15.53 1.76 -4.71
CA ARG A 164 -16.88 1.61 -5.26
C ARG A 164 -17.87 1.27 -4.16
N GLY A 165 -18.90 2.12 -3.99
CA GLY A 165 -19.98 1.89 -3.02
C GLY A 165 -19.49 1.83 -1.57
N GLY A 166 -18.64 2.78 -1.17
CA GLY A 166 -18.11 2.88 0.18
C GLY A 166 -17.13 1.77 0.59
N ARG A 167 -16.50 1.08 -0.38
CA ARG A 167 -15.52 0.01 -0.14
C ARG A 167 -14.33 0.16 -1.09
N MET A 168 -13.14 -0.25 -0.64
CA MET A 168 -11.98 -0.43 -1.52
C MET A 168 -12.29 -1.53 -2.55
N ALA A 169 -12.18 -1.19 -3.83
CA ALA A 169 -12.36 -2.09 -4.96
C ALA A 169 -11.03 -2.60 -5.54
N VAL A 170 -9.99 -1.77 -5.47
CA VAL A 170 -8.64 -2.07 -5.99
C VAL A 170 -7.58 -1.28 -5.22
N ALA A 171 -6.37 -1.83 -5.09
CA ALA A 171 -5.19 -1.12 -4.60
C ALA A 171 -4.07 -1.18 -5.66
N TYR A 172 -3.22 -0.16 -5.70
CA TYR A 172 -2.10 -0.03 -6.63
C TYR A 172 -0.81 0.40 -5.91
N ASP A 173 0.34 0.07 -6.50
CA ASP A 173 1.64 0.63 -6.13
C ASP A 173 1.85 2.08 -6.62
N ALA A 174 3.01 2.65 -6.31
CA ALA A 174 3.39 4.02 -6.67
C ALA A 174 3.45 4.29 -8.18
N GLY A 175 3.65 3.23 -8.98
CA GLY A 175 3.64 3.26 -10.45
C GLY A 175 2.28 2.87 -11.04
N GLY A 176 1.26 2.60 -10.24
CA GLY A 176 -0.04 2.14 -10.72
C GLY A 176 -0.12 0.67 -11.08
N ALA A 177 0.85 -0.17 -10.69
CA ALA A 177 0.68 -1.61 -10.78
C ALA A 177 -0.43 -2.03 -9.81
N VAL A 178 -1.46 -2.75 -10.28
CA VAL A 178 -2.49 -3.30 -9.38
C VAL A 178 -1.83 -4.31 -8.45
N LEU A 179 -2.10 -4.21 -7.15
CA LEU A 179 -1.58 -5.10 -6.12
C LEU A 179 -2.33 -6.44 -6.11
N SER A 180 -1.65 -7.52 -5.69
CA SER A 180 -2.30 -8.83 -5.54
C SER A 180 -3.39 -8.80 -4.46
N PRO A 181 -4.29 -9.80 -4.40
CA PRO A 181 -5.33 -9.85 -3.38
C PRO A 181 -4.77 -9.86 -1.94
N ARG A 182 -3.58 -10.45 -1.73
CA ARG A 182 -2.91 -10.49 -0.42
C ARG A 182 -2.36 -9.12 -0.02
N GLU A 183 -1.73 -8.41 -0.94
CA GLU A 183 -1.20 -7.07 -0.69
C GLU A 183 -2.34 -6.05 -0.53
N SER A 184 -3.42 -6.21 -1.29
CA SER A 184 -4.66 -5.43 -1.14
C SER A 184 -5.32 -5.67 0.22
N GLU A 185 -5.36 -6.92 0.70
CA GLU A 185 -5.88 -7.25 2.04
C GLU A 185 -5.06 -6.55 3.14
N LEU A 186 -3.73 -6.64 3.10
CA LEU A 186 -2.83 -6.00 4.07
C LEU A 186 -3.02 -4.47 4.14
N ASN A 187 -3.35 -3.83 3.02
CA ASN A 187 -3.57 -2.38 2.95
C ASN A 187 -5.03 -1.93 3.15
N ARG A 188 -5.98 -2.86 3.35
CA ARG A 188 -7.41 -2.52 3.46
C ARG A 188 -7.73 -1.56 4.60
N GLY A 189 -7.04 -1.67 5.74
CA GLY A 189 -7.20 -0.75 6.88
C GLY A 189 -6.93 0.70 6.46
N LEU A 190 -5.76 0.94 5.89
CA LEU A 190 -5.34 2.24 5.38
C LEU A 190 -6.32 2.78 4.31
N ALA A 191 -6.72 1.94 3.35
CA ALA A 191 -7.70 2.32 2.33
C ALA A 191 -9.04 2.76 2.94
N MET A 192 -9.56 2.04 3.94
CA MET A 192 -10.82 2.39 4.58
C MET A 192 -10.71 3.65 5.45
N ASP A 193 -9.52 3.97 5.98
CA ASP A 193 -9.23 5.20 6.72
C ASP A 193 -9.15 6.41 5.79
N LEU A 194 -8.42 6.28 4.67
CA LEU A 194 -8.36 7.25 3.59
C LEU A 194 -9.74 7.56 2.99
N LEU A 195 -10.60 6.55 2.83
CA LEU A 195 -11.98 6.76 2.38
C LEU A 195 -12.79 7.65 3.34
N ARG A 196 -12.64 7.43 4.66
CA ARG A 196 -13.31 8.28 5.68
C ARG A 196 -12.76 9.70 5.65
N ARG A 197 -11.44 9.87 5.53
CA ARG A 197 -10.81 11.19 5.41
C ARG A 197 -11.20 11.90 4.11
N GLY A 198 -11.36 11.15 3.01
CA GLY A 198 -11.87 11.64 1.73
C GLY A 198 -13.28 12.22 1.81
N ARG A 199 -14.18 11.55 2.54
CA ARG A 199 -15.53 12.10 2.80
C ARG A 199 -15.47 13.37 3.67
N ALA A 200 -14.53 13.45 4.63
CA ALA A 200 -14.36 14.62 5.48
C ALA A 200 -13.76 15.84 4.74
N ILE A 201 -12.73 15.66 3.91
CA ILE A 201 -12.15 16.75 3.10
C ILE A 201 -13.15 17.27 2.06
N ARG A 202 -13.97 16.38 1.48
CA ARG A 202 -15.09 16.76 0.60
C ARG A 202 -16.13 17.64 1.30
N LEU A 203 -16.47 17.32 2.54
CA LEU A 203 -17.42 18.09 3.34
C LEU A 203 -16.85 19.46 3.74
N ALA A 204 -15.57 19.53 4.11
CA ALA A 204 -14.90 20.79 4.40
C ALA A 204 -14.83 21.70 3.16
N ALA A 205 -14.48 21.14 2.00
CA ALA A 205 -14.44 21.86 0.73
C ALA A 205 -15.81 22.38 0.25
N GLN A 206 -16.92 21.94 0.84
CA GLN A 206 -18.28 22.39 0.54
C GLN A 206 -18.71 23.62 1.38
N ASP A 207 -17.93 24.05 2.38
CA ASP A 207 -18.18 25.31 3.07
C ASP A 207 -17.44 26.46 2.37
N ASP A 208 -18.12 27.10 1.43
CA ASP A 208 -17.63 28.21 0.61
C ASP A 208 -17.20 29.45 1.43
N ARG A 209 -17.67 29.56 2.67
CA ARG A 209 -17.30 30.62 3.62
C ARG A 209 -15.90 30.42 4.21
N GLN A 210 -15.26 29.29 3.93
CA GLN A 210 -13.89 28.95 4.34
C GLN A 210 -12.91 28.92 3.16
N TRP A 211 -13.30 29.42 1.98
CA TRP A 211 -12.43 29.47 0.80
C TRP A 211 -11.57 30.73 0.80
N ASP A 212 -10.25 30.53 0.88
CA ASP A 212 -9.23 31.58 0.84
C ASP A 212 -8.55 31.69 -0.53
N ALA A 213 -7.89 32.84 -0.76
CA ALA A 213 -7.14 33.10 -1.97
C ALA A 213 -5.81 32.31 -2.00
N ILE A 214 -5.47 31.71 -3.14
CA ILE A 214 -4.31 30.83 -3.29
C ILE A 214 -2.99 31.56 -3.02
N ASP A 215 -2.16 31.06 -2.08
CA ASP A 215 -0.73 31.38 -2.06
C ASP A 215 -0.05 30.72 -3.27
N ALA A 216 0.03 31.51 -4.33
CA ALA A 216 0.64 31.15 -5.59
C ALA A 216 2.17 30.93 -5.49
N GLY A 217 2.83 31.51 -4.48
CA GLY A 217 4.24 31.26 -4.17
C GLY A 217 4.43 29.89 -3.49
N TRP A 218 3.55 29.53 -2.57
CA TRP A 218 3.53 28.21 -1.95
C TRP A 218 3.15 27.10 -2.96
N TRP A 219 2.16 27.34 -3.83
CA TRP A 219 1.86 26.41 -4.93
C TRP A 219 3.06 26.20 -5.88
N ALA A 220 3.85 27.24 -6.16
CA ALA A 220 5.06 27.11 -6.98
C ALA A 220 6.08 26.11 -6.40
N TRP A 221 6.08 25.89 -5.08
CA TRP A 221 6.90 24.88 -4.40
C TRP A 221 6.30 23.48 -4.56
N GLN A 222 5.00 23.31 -4.35
CA GLN A 222 4.32 22.01 -4.46
C GLN A 222 4.18 21.47 -5.89
N LEU A 223 4.32 22.30 -6.91
CA LEU A 223 4.22 21.85 -8.30
C LEU A 223 5.15 20.65 -8.61
N ARG A 224 6.31 20.54 -7.93
CA ARG A 224 7.19 19.36 -7.99
C ARG A 224 6.44 18.07 -7.64
N SER A 225 5.71 18.04 -6.52
CA SER A 225 4.94 16.88 -6.04
C SER A 225 3.95 16.37 -7.07
N PHE A 226 3.28 17.29 -7.80
CA PHE A 226 2.31 16.97 -8.85
C PHE A 226 2.94 16.63 -10.20
N ILE A 227 4.11 17.18 -10.53
CA ILE A 227 4.92 16.73 -11.66
C ILE A 227 5.38 15.28 -11.42
N ASP A 228 5.97 15.02 -10.25
CA ASP A 228 6.54 13.71 -9.92
C ASP A 228 5.46 12.62 -9.84
N LEU A 229 4.23 12.95 -9.40
CA LEU A 229 3.08 12.03 -9.44
C LEU A 229 2.70 11.66 -10.89
N ARG A 230 2.53 12.65 -11.78
CA ARG A 230 2.25 12.40 -13.20
C ARG A 230 3.36 11.59 -13.89
N LEU A 231 4.63 11.87 -13.58
CA LEU A 231 5.78 11.12 -14.10
C LEU A 231 5.82 9.67 -13.61
N ARG A 232 5.49 9.41 -12.33
CA ARG A 232 5.37 8.02 -11.82
C ARG A 232 4.27 7.24 -12.55
N TRP A 233 3.13 7.87 -12.77
CA TRP A 233 2.01 7.26 -13.50
C TRP A 233 2.30 7.10 -15.00
N ASP A 234 3.10 7.97 -15.64
CA ASP A 234 3.53 7.79 -17.03
C ASP A 234 4.51 6.62 -17.24
N GLY A 235 5.51 6.51 -16.36
CA GLY A 235 6.33 5.30 -16.26
C GLY A 235 5.51 4.06 -15.92
N GLY A 236 4.40 4.24 -15.19
CA GLY A 236 3.37 3.24 -14.94
C GLY A 236 2.72 2.69 -16.21
N ARG A 237 2.05 3.57 -16.98
CA ARG A 237 1.42 3.25 -18.28
C ARG A 237 2.35 2.48 -19.20
N THR A 238 3.60 2.93 -19.30
CA THR A 238 4.62 2.32 -20.17
C THR A 238 5.01 0.92 -19.72
N ARG A 239 4.97 0.62 -18.41
CA ARG A 239 5.28 -0.71 -17.85
C ARG A 239 4.08 -1.66 -17.83
N HIS A 240 2.88 -1.20 -17.48
CA HIS A 240 1.73 -2.07 -17.19
C HIS A 240 0.81 -2.29 -18.41
N PRO A 241 0.77 -3.49 -19.02
CA PRO A 241 0.00 -3.73 -20.24
C PRO A 241 -1.51 -3.62 -20.03
N GLY A 242 -2.04 -4.05 -18.88
CA GLY A 242 -3.47 -3.92 -18.55
C GLY A 242 -3.94 -2.47 -18.51
N TRP A 243 -3.07 -1.53 -18.10
CA TRP A 243 -3.39 -0.10 -18.14
C TRP A 243 -3.47 0.41 -19.59
N ARG A 244 -2.53 0.01 -20.46
CA ARG A 244 -2.57 0.39 -21.88
C ARG A 244 -3.77 -0.18 -22.60
N ALA A 245 -4.11 -1.45 -22.33
CA ALA A 245 -5.28 -2.10 -22.87
C ALA A 245 -6.57 -1.39 -22.41
N TRP A 246 -6.70 -1.12 -21.10
CA TRP A 246 -7.82 -0.33 -20.57
C TRP A 246 -7.93 1.05 -21.26
N ARG A 247 -6.83 1.80 -21.35
CA ARG A 247 -6.80 3.13 -22.00
C ARG A 247 -7.14 3.08 -23.48
N ALA A 248 -6.84 2.00 -24.18
CA ALA A 248 -7.15 1.84 -25.60
C ALA A 248 -8.65 1.64 -25.87
N ARG A 249 -9.46 1.32 -24.84
CA ARG A 249 -10.89 1.06 -25.00
C ARG A 249 -11.69 2.33 -25.35
N PRO A 250 -12.78 2.23 -26.14
CA PRO A 250 -13.57 3.40 -26.54
C PRO A 250 -14.26 4.15 -25.39
N ASP A 251 -14.52 3.50 -24.25
CA ASP A 251 -15.06 4.12 -23.04
C ASP A 251 -14.01 5.04 -22.38
N ALA A 252 -12.80 4.54 -22.12
CA ALA A 252 -11.68 5.32 -21.61
C ALA A 252 -11.30 6.49 -22.54
N GLN A 253 -11.29 6.27 -23.85
CA GLN A 253 -11.02 7.32 -24.84
C GLN A 253 -12.11 8.41 -24.86
N ARG A 254 -13.40 8.06 -24.81
CA ARG A 254 -14.49 9.05 -24.71
C ARG A 254 -14.40 9.88 -23.44
N TRP A 255 -14.11 9.24 -22.30
CA TRP A 255 -13.90 9.93 -21.02
C TRP A 255 -12.75 10.96 -21.13
N ARG A 256 -11.57 10.51 -21.58
CA ARG A 256 -10.40 11.39 -21.76
C ARG A 256 -10.60 12.48 -22.82
N GLY A 257 -11.48 12.25 -23.80
CA GLY A 257 -11.94 13.24 -24.76
C GLY A 257 -12.80 14.33 -24.15
N ALA A 258 -13.73 13.99 -23.24
CA ALA A 258 -14.58 14.96 -22.54
C ALA A 258 -13.78 15.99 -21.71
N LEU A 259 -12.58 15.61 -21.26
CA LEU A 259 -11.65 16.47 -20.53
C LEU A 259 -10.81 17.42 -21.43
N ALA A 260 -10.99 17.44 -22.76
CA ALA A 260 -10.21 18.30 -23.65
C ALA A 260 -10.41 19.80 -23.35
N GLY A 261 -11.65 20.26 -23.22
CA GLY A 261 -11.95 21.67 -22.89
C GLY A 261 -11.58 22.08 -21.45
N GLU A 262 -11.20 21.13 -20.60
CA GLU A 262 -10.55 21.39 -19.31
C GLU A 262 -9.04 21.58 -19.52
N ARG A 263 -8.38 20.65 -20.23
CA ARG A 263 -6.94 20.75 -20.59
C ARG A 263 -6.60 22.10 -21.20
N ASP A 264 -7.38 22.56 -22.18
CA ASP A 264 -7.10 23.81 -22.89
C ASP A 264 -7.20 25.03 -21.95
N ALA A 265 -8.21 25.05 -21.06
CA ALA A 265 -8.38 26.13 -20.07
C ALA A 265 -7.28 26.10 -19.00
N ARG A 266 -6.92 24.92 -18.51
CA ARG A 266 -5.88 24.71 -17.49
C ARG A 266 -4.49 25.01 -18.05
N ALA A 267 -4.21 24.69 -19.31
CA ALA A 267 -2.97 25.08 -19.99
C ALA A 267 -2.81 26.61 -20.06
N ILE A 268 -3.88 27.34 -20.40
CA ILE A 268 -3.87 28.81 -20.39
C ILE A 268 -3.63 29.35 -18.96
N SER A 269 -4.27 28.75 -17.95
CA SER A 269 -4.10 29.20 -16.56
C SER A 269 -2.69 28.93 -16.02
N GLY A 270 -2.17 27.72 -16.24
CA GLY A 270 -0.80 27.33 -15.92
C GLY A 270 0.25 28.19 -16.63
N GLU A 271 0.00 28.59 -17.88
CA GLU A 271 0.89 29.50 -18.63
C GLU A 271 0.91 30.92 -18.04
N ARG A 272 -0.24 31.47 -17.61
CA ARG A 272 -0.29 32.76 -16.89
C ARG A 272 0.50 32.68 -15.57
N PHE A 273 0.28 31.61 -14.81
CA PHE A 273 0.99 31.34 -13.56
C PHE A 273 2.51 31.19 -13.76
N ARG A 274 2.92 30.42 -14.77
CA ARG A 274 4.32 30.22 -15.16
C ARG A 274 5.01 31.55 -15.50
N ARG A 275 4.38 32.41 -16.29
CA ARG A 275 4.91 33.74 -16.63
C ARG A 275 5.03 34.67 -15.42
N TRP A 276 4.06 34.64 -14.50
CA TRP A 276 4.14 35.43 -13.25
C TRP A 276 5.31 34.97 -12.35
N ARG A 277 5.53 33.66 -12.24
CA ARG A 277 6.69 33.07 -11.55
C ARG A 277 8.02 33.44 -12.23
N GLU A 278 8.12 33.23 -13.54
CA GLU A 278 9.32 33.55 -14.34
C GLU A 278 9.63 35.07 -14.35
N GLY A 279 8.60 35.92 -14.26
CA GLY A 279 8.72 37.37 -14.06
C GLY A 279 9.13 37.81 -12.66
N GLY A 280 9.44 36.88 -11.75
CA GLY A 280 9.88 37.16 -10.38
C GLY A 280 8.75 37.60 -9.45
N TYR A 281 7.56 37.00 -9.59
CA TYR A 281 6.38 37.22 -8.73
C TYR A 281 5.88 38.68 -8.70
N ARG A 282 6.12 39.43 -9.78
CA ARG A 282 5.77 40.85 -9.86
C ARG A 282 4.27 41.05 -10.10
N GLY A 283 3.65 41.84 -9.22
CA GLY A 283 2.20 42.09 -9.23
C GLY A 283 1.41 40.97 -8.53
N PRO A 284 0.09 41.16 -8.35
CA PRO A 284 -0.76 40.15 -7.74
C PRO A 284 -0.74 38.85 -8.56
N PRO A 285 -0.87 37.67 -7.93
CA PRO A 285 -0.89 36.40 -8.64
C PRO A 285 -2.06 36.35 -9.63
N PRO A 286 -1.88 35.67 -10.79
CA PRO A 286 -2.94 35.55 -11.78
C PRO A 286 -4.10 34.74 -11.19
N ARG A 287 -5.32 35.30 -11.28
CA ARG A 287 -6.53 34.55 -10.98
C ARG A 287 -6.71 33.42 -12.00
N VAL A 288 -7.31 32.33 -11.54
CA VAL A 288 -7.66 31.14 -12.35
C VAL A 288 -8.77 31.49 -13.33
#